data_AF-A0A8J8FZP8-F1
#
_entry.id   AF-A0A8J8FZP8-F1
#
_cell.length_a   1.000
_cell.length_b   1.000
_cell.length_c   1.000
_cell.angle_alpha   90.00
_cell.angle_beta   90.00
_cell.angle_gamma   90.00
#
_symmetry.space_group_name_H-M   'P 1'
#
loop_
_entity.id
_entity.type
_entity.pdbx_description
1 polymer ?
#
loop_
_entity_poly.entity_id
_entity_poly.type
_entity_poly.pdbx_seq_one_letter_code
_entity_poly.pdbx_strand_id
1 'polypeptide(L)'
;MATESLAVKAEEKLGTYISPHDLSQILSPGLRKASIVKSYFVDAEEERFNKIMDFATKVANCFLEFYPDKIVSGVLIQFQRFLPDLIDDYDKRYFTKNHIAIHYLALLDYRLSLVGSKLSPKHIEYVRELLDIRKTKIFSFFSVKKTQSDLIAAGYIQRKHKNIYSPLLKDRVSQFINVLALLFPEFEEDLDRLQDKAFFLIDERVVPRIDIELAALVIVSSLLPFFIFDRSVTNTIWLIVKDEFNIELDFLKRKVYRYRGLIRKKNIAGLLGLGKMEESANNANTSDINKYV
;
A
#
# COMPACT_ATOMS: atom_id res chain seq x y z
N MET A 1 19.52 46.53 54.00
CA MET A 1 18.66 46.80 52.81
C MET A 1 19.55 46.79 51.58
N ALA A 2 19.59 45.65 50.88
CA ALA A 2 20.10 45.45 49.51
C ALA A 2 20.15 43.93 49.23
N THR A 3 18.99 43.27 49.19
CA THR A 3 18.85 41.85 48.80
C THR A 3 17.84 41.69 47.68
N GLU A 4 17.74 42.70 46.82
CA GLU A 4 17.06 42.66 45.52
C GLU A 4 18.09 42.95 44.44
N SER A 5 18.93 41.97 44.08
CA SER A 5 19.69 42.03 42.81
C SER A 5 20.23 40.69 42.28
N LEU A 6 20.04 39.58 42.99
CA LEU A 6 20.50 38.25 42.52
C LEU A 6 19.40 37.43 41.84
N ALA A 7 18.12 37.69 42.11
CA ALA A 7 17.01 36.99 41.45
C ALA A 7 16.80 37.43 39.99
N VAL A 8 17.28 38.61 39.61
CA VAL A 8 17.09 39.19 38.25
C VAL A 8 18.26 38.85 37.30
N LYS A 9 19.32 38.17 37.77
CA LYS A 9 20.44 37.71 36.93
C LYS A 9 20.42 36.21 36.59
N ALA A 10 19.40 35.48 37.04
CA ALA A 10 19.24 34.05 36.75
C ALA A 10 18.32 33.75 35.55
N GLU A 11 17.69 34.76 34.96
CA GLU A 11 16.85 34.58 33.75
C GLU A 11 17.64 34.66 32.43
N GLU A 12 18.94 34.90 32.46
CA GLU A 12 19.81 34.93 31.28
C GLU A 12 20.95 33.93 31.39
N LYS A 13 20.64 32.63 31.20
CA LYS A 13 21.50 31.55 30.64
C LYS A 13 20.90 30.17 30.94
N LEU A 14 19.71 29.90 30.39
CA LEU A 14 19.21 28.54 30.20
C LEU A 14 19.94 27.93 29.00
N GLY A 15 21.11 27.32 29.26
CA GLY A 15 21.93 26.71 28.23
C GLY A 15 23.22 26.04 28.70
N THR A 16 23.40 25.79 29.99
CA THR A 16 24.59 25.08 30.49
C THR A 16 24.19 23.68 30.92
N TYR A 17 24.61 22.67 30.15
CA TYR A 17 24.58 21.26 30.55
C TYR A 17 25.40 21.10 31.82
N ILE A 18 24.77 20.67 32.91
CA ILE A 18 25.45 20.24 34.13
C ILE A 18 25.62 18.73 34.01
N SER A 19 26.86 18.25 34.11
CA SER A 19 27.10 16.81 33.97
C SER A 19 26.43 16.05 35.14
N PRO A 20 25.96 14.81 34.91
CA PRO A 20 25.38 13.98 35.98
C PRO A 20 26.31 13.81 37.19
N HIS A 21 27.62 13.88 36.96
CA HIS A 21 28.61 13.78 38.02
C HIS A 21 28.60 15.01 38.95
N ASP A 22 28.41 16.20 38.40
CA ASP A 22 28.38 17.46 39.16
C ASP A 22 27.06 17.62 39.93
N LEU A 23 25.95 17.14 39.35
CA LEU A 23 24.62 17.15 39.98
C LEU A 23 24.55 16.22 41.21
N SER A 24 25.29 15.11 41.18
CA SER A 24 25.37 14.17 42.30
C SER A 24 26.04 14.76 43.55
N GLN A 25 26.84 15.82 43.37
CA GLN A 25 27.48 16.55 44.47
C GLN A 25 26.58 17.65 45.06
N ILE A 26 25.60 18.14 44.29
CA ILE A 26 24.69 19.22 44.69
C ILE A 26 23.48 18.69 45.47
N LEU A 27 23.09 17.42 45.25
CA LEU A 27 21.91 16.84 45.87
C LEU A 27 22.20 16.29 47.29
N SER A 28 21.39 16.73 48.25
CA SER A 28 21.49 16.33 49.66
C SER A 28 21.36 14.80 49.83
N PRO A 29 22.04 14.19 50.84
CA PRO A 29 22.18 12.73 50.96
C PRO A 29 20.86 11.94 51.03
N GLY A 30 19.76 12.59 51.45
CA GLY A 30 18.43 11.98 51.57
C GLY A 30 17.72 11.71 50.24
N LEU A 31 18.14 12.31 49.13
CA LEU A 31 17.57 12.10 47.78
C LEU A 31 18.28 10.99 46.99
N ARG A 32 19.33 10.37 47.55
CA ARG A 32 20.13 9.29 46.93
C ARG A 32 19.46 7.92 46.92
N LYS A 33 18.12 7.85 46.95
CA LYS A 33 17.44 6.59 46.64
C LYS A 33 17.48 6.39 45.13
N ALA A 34 18.26 5.41 44.68
CA ALA A 34 18.46 5.09 43.27
C ALA A 34 17.17 4.91 42.45
N SER A 35 16.02 4.65 43.10
CA SER A 35 14.70 4.60 42.45
C SER A 35 14.13 5.97 42.09
N ILE A 36 14.38 7.00 42.89
CA ILE A 36 13.92 8.37 42.61
C ILE A 36 14.77 8.95 41.48
N VAL A 37 16.10 8.72 41.54
CA VAL A 37 17.02 9.12 40.47
C VAL A 37 16.67 8.43 39.15
N LYS A 38 16.41 7.10 39.14
CA LYS A 38 15.93 6.40 37.93
C LYS A 38 14.60 6.92 37.38
N SER A 39 13.68 7.39 38.22
CA SER A 39 12.41 7.96 37.73
C SER A 39 12.52 9.38 37.15
N TYR A 40 13.60 10.11 37.44
CA TYR A 40 13.90 11.40 36.79
C TYR A 40 14.65 11.25 35.46
N PHE A 41 15.19 10.06 35.19
CA PHE A 41 15.83 9.70 33.93
C PHE A 41 14.98 8.63 33.24
N VAL A 42 13.80 9.03 32.75
CA VAL A 42 13.33 8.44 31.48
C VAL A 42 14.42 8.82 30.49
N ASP A 43 15.08 7.85 29.87
CA ASP A 43 16.14 8.15 28.91
C ASP A 43 15.54 9.13 27.88
N ALA A 44 16.22 10.25 27.63
CA ALA A 44 15.72 11.27 26.70
C ALA A 44 15.39 10.66 25.32
N GLU A 45 16.03 9.53 25.00
CA GLU A 45 15.78 8.67 23.85
C GLU A 45 14.45 7.92 23.92
N GLU A 46 14.09 7.34 25.06
CA GLU A 46 12.81 6.64 25.27
C GLU A 46 11.64 7.65 25.23
N GLU A 47 11.79 8.82 25.84
CA GLU A 47 10.80 9.89 25.76
C GLU A 47 10.67 10.43 24.32
N ARG A 48 11.79 10.57 23.60
CA ARG A 48 11.81 10.98 22.19
C ARG A 48 11.15 9.93 21.30
N PHE A 49 11.42 8.65 21.50
CA PHE A 49 10.83 7.54 20.77
C PHE A 49 9.30 7.53 20.94
N ASN A 50 8.83 7.61 22.19
CA ASN A 50 7.40 7.64 22.50
C ASN A 50 6.69 8.84 21.84
N LYS A 51 7.29 10.04 21.92
CA LYS A 51 6.75 11.23 21.24
C LYS A 51 6.68 11.08 19.72
N ILE A 52 7.65 10.41 19.11
CA ILE A 52 7.65 10.12 17.67
C ILE A 52 6.53 9.14 17.32
N MET A 53 6.39 8.06 18.10
CA MET A 53 5.35 7.05 17.88
C MET A 53 3.95 7.59 18.11
N ASP A 54 3.73 8.46 19.09
CA ASP A 54 2.46 9.16 19.30
C ASP A 54 2.08 10.00 18.08
N PHE A 55 3.05 10.71 17.51
CA PHE A 55 2.82 11.50 16.30
C PHE A 55 2.59 10.62 15.07
N ALA A 56 3.35 9.54 14.89
CA ALA A 56 3.15 8.59 13.82
C ALA A 56 1.76 7.92 13.90
N THR A 57 1.28 7.62 15.11
CA THR A 57 -0.07 7.10 15.36
C THR A 57 -1.14 8.11 14.96
N LYS A 58 -0.94 9.40 15.25
CA LYS A 58 -1.85 10.47 14.76
C LYS A 58 -1.90 10.53 13.23
N VAL A 59 -0.74 10.43 12.57
CA VAL A 59 -0.68 10.36 11.09
C VAL A 59 -1.44 9.11 10.60
N ALA A 60 -1.20 7.95 11.21
CA ALA A 60 -1.86 6.69 10.85
C ALA A 60 -3.39 6.79 10.95
N ASN A 61 -3.90 7.37 12.04
CA ASN A 61 -5.34 7.52 12.26
C ASN A 61 -6.02 8.38 11.18
N CYS A 62 -5.30 9.35 10.59
CA CYS A 62 -5.82 10.12 9.45
C CYS A 62 -6.13 9.25 8.22
N PHE A 63 -5.49 8.08 8.11
CA PHE A 63 -5.58 7.21 6.95
C PHE A 63 -6.57 6.06 7.11
N LEU A 64 -7.06 5.80 8.32
CA LEU A 64 -8.05 4.77 8.58
C LEU A 64 -9.40 5.08 7.89
N GLU A 65 -9.67 6.35 7.59
CA GLU A 65 -10.84 6.78 6.80
C GLU A 65 -10.75 6.38 5.32
N PHE A 66 -9.53 6.16 4.80
CA PHE A 66 -9.29 5.94 3.36
C PHE A 66 -8.84 4.53 3.03
N TYR A 67 -8.23 3.83 4.00
CA TYR A 67 -7.57 2.55 3.77
C TYR A 67 -7.87 1.55 4.89
N PRO A 68 -7.89 0.24 4.59
CA PRO A 68 -8.11 -0.80 5.59
C PRO A 68 -7.11 -0.73 6.75
N ASP A 69 -7.61 -0.91 7.98
CA ASP A 69 -6.80 -0.87 9.21
C ASP A 69 -5.56 -1.77 9.11
N LYS A 70 -5.72 -3.01 8.64
CA LYS A 70 -4.61 -3.97 8.47
C LYS A 70 -3.43 -3.43 7.65
N ILE A 71 -3.68 -2.54 6.69
CA ILE A 71 -2.62 -1.89 5.90
C ILE A 71 -1.97 -0.78 6.72
N VAL A 72 -2.79 0.09 7.32
CA VAL A 72 -2.35 1.28 8.07
C VAL A 72 -1.58 0.89 9.34
N SER A 73 -2.11 -0.04 10.13
CA SER A 73 -1.47 -0.60 11.32
C SER A 73 -0.22 -1.40 10.98
N GLY A 74 -0.23 -2.14 9.87
CA GLY A 74 0.95 -2.84 9.36
C GLY A 74 2.11 -1.89 9.01
N VAL A 75 1.80 -0.71 8.46
CA VAL A 75 2.80 0.34 8.19
C VAL A 75 3.31 0.95 9.49
N LEU A 76 2.46 1.14 10.49
CA LEU A 76 2.87 1.66 11.80
C LEU A 76 3.83 0.71 12.52
N ILE A 77 3.56 -0.60 12.49
CA ILE A 77 4.47 -1.63 13.03
C ILE A 77 5.81 -1.61 12.27
N GLN A 78 5.77 -1.48 10.95
CA GLN A 78 7.00 -1.36 10.15
C GLN A 78 7.77 -0.09 10.53
N PHE A 79 7.08 1.05 10.69
CA PHE A 79 7.64 2.32 11.14
C PHE A 79 8.36 2.21 12.48
N GLN A 80 7.70 1.59 13.46
CA GLN A 80 8.29 1.35 14.78
C GLN A 80 9.59 0.54 14.72
N ARG A 81 9.68 -0.44 13.81
CA ARG A 81 10.83 -1.35 13.72
C ARG A 81 12.12 -0.69 13.22
N PHE A 82 12.04 0.24 12.27
CA PHE A 82 13.24 0.92 11.76
C PHE A 82 13.44 2.32 12.38
N LEU A 83 12.53 2.75 13.26
CA LEU A 83 12.64 4.04 13.94
C LEU A 83 13.98 4.22 14.70
N PRO A 84 14.54 3.21 15.38
CA PRO A 84 15.87 3.33 16.00
C PRO A 84 16.94 3.73 14.98
N ASP A 85 17.04 2.99 13.87
CA ASP A 85 18.03 3.28 12.82
C ASP A 85 17.81 4.67 12.20
N LEU A 86 16.55 5.09 12.06
CA LEU A 86 16.19 6.41 11.56
C LEU A 86 16.57 7.53 12.55
N ILE A 87 16.55 7.28 13.85
CA ILE A 87 16.99 8.26 14.85
C ILE A 87 18.51 8.41 14.79
N ASP A 88 19.24 7.30 14.65
CA ASP A 88 20.70 7.25 14.55
C ASP A 88 21.22 7.95 13.28
N ASP A 89 20.55 7.77 12.13
CA ASP A 89 20.90 8.46 10.88
C ASP A 89 20.72 9.99 10.97
N TYR A 90 19.87 10.46 11.89
CA TYR A 90 19.55 11.86 12.10
C TYR A 90 20.17 12.42 13.38
N ASP A 91 21.12 11.71 14.00
CA ASP A 91 21.68 12.02 15.32
C ASP A 91 22.41 13.38 15.43
N LYS A 92 22.56 14.09 14.30
CA LYS A 92 23.09 15.47 14.23
C LYS A 92 22.13 16.52 13.67
N ARG A 93 20.90 16.15 13.27
CA ARG A 93 19.91 17.05 12.65
C ARG A 93 18.54 16.87 13.30
N TYR A 94 17.82 17.97 13.50
CA TYR A 94 16.47 17.96 14.07
C TYR A 94 15.54 16.98 13.33
N PHE A 95 15.15 15.89 13.99
CA PHE A 95 14.14 14.96 13.51
C PHE A 95 12.74 15.53 13.75
N THR A 96 12.26 16.31 12.79
CA THR A 96 11.00 17.08 12.92
C THR A 96 9.75 16.23 12.61
N LYS A 97 8.57 16.74 13.00
CA LYS A 97 7.26 16.20 12.61
C LYS A 97 7.14 15.95 11.09
N ASN A 98 7.76 16.81 10.27
CA ASN A 98 7.77 16.63 8.81
C ASN A 98 8.49 15.35 8.42
N HIS A 99 9.64 15.06 9.05
CA HIS A 99 10.40 13.84 8.76
C HIS A 99 9.58 12.62 9.15
N ILE A 100 8.98 12.60 10.33
CA ILE A 100 8.12 11.49 10.79
C ILE A 100 7.01 11.23 9.76
N ALA A 101 6.25 12.27 9.40
CA ALA A 101 5.14 12.14 8.49
C ALA A 101 5.60 11.70 7.07
N ILE A 102 6.71 12.22 6.55
CA ILE A 102 7.22 11.81 5.22
C ILE A 102 7.66 10.35 5.20
N HIS A 103 8.40 9.90 6.21
CA HIS A 103 8.87 8.52 6.28
C HIS A 103 7.70 7.56 6.45
N TYR A 104 6.73 7.89 7.31
CA TYR A 104 5.49 7.13 7.43
C TYR A 104 4.72 7.05 6.09
N LEU A 105 4.53 8.20 5.43
CA LEU A 105 3.84 8.26 4.13
C LEU A 105 4.58 7.52 3.02
N ALA A 106 5.91 7.50 3.03
CA ALA A 106 6.72 6.78 2.04
C ALA A 106 6.52 5.26 2.16
N LEU A 107 6.44 4.75 3.38
CA LEU A 107 6.11 3.34 3.64
C LEU A 107 4.66 3.04 3.32
N LEU A 108 3.74 3.94 3.67
CA LEU A 108 2.32 3.76 3.36
C LEU A 108 2.12 3.70 1.85
N ASP A 109 2.75 4.59 1.10
CA ASP A 109 2.68 4.59 -0.37
C ASP A 109 3.31 3.32 -0.94
N TYR A 110 4.43 2.88 -0.38
CA TYR A 110 5.04 1.61 -0.75
C TYR A 110 4.08 0.44 -0.50
N ARG A 111 3.50 0.33 0.71
CA ARG A 111 2.59 -0.75 1.10
C ARG A 111 1.31 -0.75 0.27
N LEU A 112 0.71 0.41 0.04
CA LEU A 112 -0.44 0.59 -0.85
C LEU A 112 -0.11 0.15 -2.27
N SER A 113 1.09 0.47 -2.73
CA SER A 113 1.53 0.06 -4.07
C SER A 113 1.74 -1.45 -4.21
N LEU A 114 1.87 -2.21 -3.11
CA LEU A 114 1.89 -3.67 -3.13
C LEU A 114 0.50 -4.26 -3.36
N VAL A 115 -0.55 -3.55 -2.91
CA VAL A 115 -1.96 -3.95 -3.08
C VAL A 115 -2.65 -3.26 -4.27
N GLY A 116 -1.88 -2.61 -5.16
CA GLY A 116 -2.43 -1.95 -6.36
C GLY A 116 -3.06 -0.57 -6.10
N SER A 117 -2.96 -0.05 -4.88
CA SER A 117 -3.39 1.29 -4.51
C SER A 117 -2.22 2.28 -4.53
N LYS A 118 -2.50 3.57 -4.34
CA LYS A 118 -1.48 4.60 -4.22
C LYS A 118 -1.94 5.75 -3.34
N LEU A 119 -1.00 6.43 -2.71
CA LEU A 119 -1.25 7.72 -2.09
C LEU A 119 -1.52 8.76 -3.19
N SER A 120 -2.59 9.53 -3.02
CA SER A 120 -2.89 10.66 -3.89
C SER A 120 -2.31 11.95 -3.28
N PRO A 121 -2.00 12.97 -4.10
CA PRO A 121 -1.60 14.28 -3.58
C PRO A 121 -2.61 14.87 -2.58
N LYS A 122 -3.92 14.64 -2.82
CA LYS A 122 -4.99 15.11 -1.92
C LYS A 122 -4.88 14.53 -0.52
N HIS A 123 -4.48 13.28 -0.38
CA HIS A 123 -4.30 12.67 0.94
C HIS A 123 -3.15 13.31 1.72
N ILE A 124 -2.09 13.74 1.03
CA ILE A 124 -0.96 14.45 1.66
C ILE A 124 -1.40 15.84 2.11
N GLU A 125 -2.26 16.51 1.33
CA GLU A 125 -2.83 17.80 1.72
C GLU A 125 -3.77 17.67 2.92
N TYR A 126 -4.57 16.60 2.99
CA TYR A 126 -5.42 16.30 4.14
C TYR A 126 -4.61 16.14 5.44
N VAL A 127 -3.56 15.30 5.42
CA VAL A 127 -2.68 15.11 6.59
C VAL A 127 -1.99 16.41 7.00
N ARG A 128 -1.62 17.24 6.01
CA ARG A 128 -0.99 18.54 6.25
C ARG A 128 -1.93 19.47 7.03
N GLU A 129 -3.18 19.54 6.60
CA GLU A 129 -4.21 20.39 7.20
C GLU A 129 -4.60 19.90 8.60
N LEU A 130 -4.79 18.59 8.76
CA LEU A 130 -5.26 18.02 10.02
C LEU A 130 -4.21 18.10 11.15
N LEU A 131 -2.93 18.00 10.81
CA LEU A 131 -1.83 17.98 11.78
C LEU A 131 -1.14 19.35 11.97
N ASP A 132 -1.71 20.42 11.40
CA ASP A 132 -1.17 21.78 11.40
C ASP A 132 0.33 21.83 11.01
N ILE A 133 0.67 21.08 9.95
CA ILE A 133 2.04 21.03 9.45
C ILE A 133 2.25 22.20 8.47
N ARG A 134 3.15 23.13 8.80
CA ARG A 134 3.44 24.29 7.93
C ARG A 134 3.79 23.86 6.50
N LYS A 135 3.18 24.51 5.50
CA LYS A 135 3.56 24.42 4.07
C LYS A 135 5.04 24.76 3.92
N THR A 136 5.87 23.74 3.87
CA THR A 136 7.33 23.84 3.71
C THR A 136 7.73 22.89 2.58
N LYS A 137 8.80 23.23 1.83
CA LYS A 137 9.31 22.39 0.72
C LYS A 137 9.62 20.95 1.14
N ILE A 138 9.78 20.73 2.45
CA ILE A 138 10.12 19.45 3.06
C ILE A 138 8.92 18.50 3.01
N PHE A 139 7.69 18.95 3.29
CA PHE A 139 6.48 18.10 3.34
C PHE A 139 5.68 18.14 2.03
N SER A 140 6.11 17.36 1.02
CA SER A 140 5.49 17.30 -0.31
C SER A 140 5.39 15.87 -0.85
N PHE A 141 4.52 15.65 -1.85
CA PHE A 141 4.45 14.36 -2.57
C PHE A 141 5.79 13.96 -3.19
N PHE A 142 6.54 14.93 -3.70
CA PHE A 142 7.88 14.68 -4.24
C PHE A 142 8.84 14.22 -3.14
N SER A 143 8.78 14.83 -1.96
CA SER A 143 9.58 14.41 -0.80
C SER A 143 9.26 12.99 -0.37
N VAL A 144 7.98 12.60 -0.39
CA VAL A 144 7.56 11.20 -0.12
C VAL A 144 8.21 10.23 -1.11
N LYS A 145 8.21 10.56 -2.41
CA LYS A 145 8.84 9.70 -3.45
C LYS A 145 10.36 9.67 -3.36
N LYS A 146 10.97 10.78 -2.97
CA LYS A 146 12.41 10.84 -2.70
C LYS A 146 12.76 9.96 -1.50
N THR A 147 12.10 10.14 -0.36
CA THR A 147 12.32 9.34 0.85
C THR A 147 12.04 7.86 0.60
N GLN A 148 11.04 7.51 -0.21
CA GLN A 148 10.83 6.12 -0.63
C GLN A 148 12.04 5.57 -1.40
N SER A 149 12.66 6.36 -2.27
CA SER A 149 13.88 5.95 -2.98
C SER A 149 15.07 5.81 -2.04
N ASP A 150 15.19 6.70 -1.06
CA ASP A 150 16.24 6.65 -0.02
C ASP A 150 16.08 5.40 0.86
N LEU A 151 14.86 5.09 1.31
CA LEU A 151 14.54 3.87 2.07
C LEU A 151 14.79 2.59 1.26
N ILE A 152 14.63 2.62 -0.06
CA ILE A 152 15.00 1.51 -0.95
C ILE A 152 16.52 1.35 -0.99
N ALA A 153 17.25 2.45 -1.15
CA ALA A 153 18.72 2.43 -1.24
C ALA A 153 19.36 1.94 0.07
N ALA A 154 18.80 2.32 1.21
CA ALA A 154 19.22 1.87 2.53
C ALA A 154 18.74 0.44 2.88
N GLY A 155 17.89 -0.18 2.04
CA GLY A 155 17.44 -1.57 2.24
C GLY A 155 16.26 -1.74 3.22
N TYR A 156 15.74 -0.67 3.80
CA TYR A 156 14.57 -0.71 4.70
C TYR A 156 13.28 -1.15 4.02
N ILE A 157 13.16 -0.85 2.72
CA ILE A 157 12.11 -1.39 1.87
C ILE A 157 12.72 -1.99 0.62
N GLN A 158 12.21 -3.15 0.21
CA GLN A 158 12.73 -3.80 -0.98
C GLN A 158 12.29 -3.02 -2.22
N ARG A 159 13.25 -2.73 -3.11
CA ARG A 159 12.93 -2.30 -4.47
C ARG A 159 11.97 -3.34 -5.05
N LYS A 160 10.91 -2.90 -5.74
CA LYS A 160 9.94 -3.78 -6.41
C LYS A 160 10.62 -4.60 -7.52
N HIS A 161 11.47 -5.56 -7.16
CA HIS A 161 12.13 -6.46 -8.09
C HIS A 161 11.23 -7.64 -8.45
N LYS A 162 10.25 -7.96 -7.58
CA LYS A 162 9.18 -8.93 -7.84
C LYS A 162 7.88 -8.38 -7.25
N ASN A 163 6.85 -8.27 -8.09
CA ASN A 163 5.58 -7.64 -7.76
C ASN A 163 4.82 -8.57 -6.81
N ILE A 164 4.69 -8.25 -5.52
CA ILE A 164 3.80 -8.97 -4.56
C ILE A 164 2.34 -9.00 -5.08
N TYR A 165 2.01 -8.05 -5.97
CA TYR A 165 0.78 -8.01 -6.76
C TYR A 165 0.58 -9.26 -7.63
N SER A 166 1.64 -9.88 -8.18
CA SER A 166 1.50 -11.04 -9.07
C SER A 166 1.05 -12.30 -8.32
N PRO A 167 1.64 -12.70 -7.17
CA PRO A 167 1.12 -13.82 -6.36
C PRO A 167 -0.30 -13.60 -5.83
N LEU A 168 -0.61 -12.41 -5.30
CA LEU A 168 -1.96 -12.12 -4.77
C LEU A 168 -3.02 -12.09 -5.89
N LEU A 169 -2.67 -11.54 -7.05
CA LEU A 169 -3.57 -11.53 -8.20
C LEU A 169 -3.77 -12.95 -8.75
N LYS A 170 -2.73 -13.79 -8.78
CA LYS A 170 -2.84 -15.20 -9.15
C LYS A 170 -3.77 -15.96 -8.19
N ASP A 171 -3.62 -15.75 -6.89
CA ASP A 171 -4.49 -16.34 -5.86
C ASP A 171 -5.97 -15.92 -6.06
N ARG A 172 -6.24 -14.63 -6.29
CA ARG A 172 -7.61 -14.15 -6.60
C ARG A 172 -8.16 -14.71 -7.91
N VAL A 173 -7.34 -14.86 -8.94
CA VAL A 173 -7.72 -15.52 -10.19
C VAL A 173 -8.11 -16.98 -9.93
N SER A 174 -7.30 -17.73 -9.18
CA SER A 174 -7.62 -19.12 -8.83
C SER A 174 -8.90 -19.25 -8.02
N GLN A 175 -9.12 -18.37 -7.04
CA GLN A 175 -10.37 -18.37 -6.26
C GLN A 175 -11.59 -18.17 -7.16
N PHE A 176 -11.52 -17.22 -8.10
CA PHE A 176 -12.62 -16.99 -9.02
C PHE A 176 -12.83 -18.15 -9.99
N ILE A 177 -11.76 -18.76 -10.50
CA ILE A 177 -11.85 -19.94 -11.38
C ILE A 177 -12.43 -21.14 -10.64
N ASN A 178 -12.04 -21.38 -9.39
CA ASN A 178 -12.60 -22.45 -8.56
C ASN A 178 -14.10 -22.27 -8.34
N VAL A 179 -14.57 -21.03 -8.12
CA VAL A 179 -16.01 -20.74 -8.03
C VAL A 179 -16.72 -21.09 -9.34
N LEU A 180 -16.13 -20.74 -10.50
CA LEU A 180 -16.69 -21.10 -11.80
C LEU A 180 -16.69 -22.61 -12.04
N ALA A 181 -15.64 -23.34 -11.64
CA ALA A 181 -15.55 -24.79 -11.79
C ALA A 181 -16.60 -25.53 -10.94
N LEU A 182 -16.91 -25.01 -9.74
CA LEU A 182 -17.99 -25.53 -8.90
C LEU A 182 -19.37 -25.33 -9.53
N LEU A 183 -19.57 -24.22 -10.25
CA LEU A 183 -20.85 -23.86 -10.87
C LEU A 183 -21.05 -24.51 -12.23
N PHE A 184 -19.97 -24.74 -12.97
CA PHE A 184 -19.96 -25.31 -14.32
C PHE A 184 -18.88 -26.39 -14.43
N PRO A 185 -19.06 -27.54 -13.76
CA PRO A 185 -18.08 -28.62 -13.74
C PRO A 185 -17.78 -29.17 -15.14
N GLU A 186 -18.73 -29.04 -16.09
CA GLU A 186 -18.54 -29.44 -17.48
C GLU A 186 -17.43 -28.66 -18.23
N PHE A 187 -16.98 -27.51 -17.70
CA PHE A 187 -15.90 -26.70 -18.29
C PHE A 187 -14.60 -26.72 -17.47
N GLU A 188 -14.41 -27.65 -16.52
CA GLU A 188 -13.24 -27.68 -15.64
C GLU A 188 -11.89 -27.61 -16.40
N GLU A 189 -11.72 -28.44 -17.45
CA GLU A 189 -10.48 -28.41 -18.26
C GLU A 189 -10.26 -27.08 -18.99
N ASP A 190 -11.34 -26.44 -19.46
CA ASP A 190 -11.25 -25.16 -20.16
C ASP A 190 -10.98 -24.00 -19.20
N LEU A 191 -11.49 -24.11 -17.97
CA LEU A 191 -11.23 -23.19 -16.87
C LEU A 191 -9.78 -23.29 -16.36
N ASP A 192 -9.19 -24.49 -16.30
CA ASP A 192 -7.77 -24.69 -16.01
C ASP A 192 -6.87 -24.04 -17.08
N ARG A 193 -7.18 -24.26 -18.36
CA ARG A 193 -6.47 -23.61 -19.47
C ARG A 193 -6.62 -22.09 -19.41
N LEU A 194 -7.79 -21.59 -19.03
CA LEU A 194 -8.01 -20.16 -18.81
C LEU A 194 -7.11 -19.64 -17.67
N GLN A 195 -6.98 -20.39 -16.57
CA GLN A 195 -6.12 -20.04 -15.45
C GLN A 195 -4.67 -19.86 -15.89
N ASP A 196 -4.14 -20.82 -16.65
CA ASP A 196 -2.77 -20.76 -17.16
C ASP A 196 -2.54 -19.51 -18.03
N LYS A 197 -3.52 -19.16 -18.87
CA LYS A 197 -3.43 -17.94 -19.71
C LYS A 197 -3.57 -16.67 -18.89
N ALA A 198 -4.40 -16.66 -17.85
CA ALA A 198 -4.48 -15.56 -16.91
C ALA A 198 -3.15 -15.37 -16.16
N PHE A 199 -2.52 -16.45 -15.73
CA PHE A 199 -1.23 -16.42 -15.04
C PHE A 199 -0.12 -15.91 -15.96
N PHE A 200 -0.09 -16.38 -17.21
CA PHE A 200 0.81 -15.86 -18.22
C PHE A 200 0.65 -14.34 -18.40
N LEU A 201 -0.58 -13.82 -18.50
CA LEU A 201 -0.84 -12.38 -18.59
C LEU A 201 -0.33 -11.60 -17.37
N ILE A 202 -0.45 -12.19 -16.17
CA ILE A 202 0.05 -11.60 -14.93
C ILE A 202 1.58 -11.55 -14.91
N ASP A 203 2.23 -12.63 -15.35
CA ASP A 203 3.69 -12.74 -15.42
C ASP A 203 4.27 -11.77 -16.47
N GLU A 204 3.60 -11.64 -17.61
CA GLU A 204 3.89 -10.65 -18.67
C GLU A 204 3.51 -9.21 -18.29
N ARG A 205 3.04 -8.99 -17.06
CA ARG A 205 2.66 -7.67 -16.52
C ARG A 205 1.60 -6.96 -17.38
N VAL A 206 0.72 -7.73 -17.99
CA VAL A 206 -0.42 -7.25 -18.75
C VAL A 206 -1.61 -7.33 -17.83
N VAL A 207 -1.68 -6.41 -16.86
CA VAL A 207 -2.72 -6.41 -15.81
C VAL A 207 -3.58 -5.15 -15.88
N PRO A 208 -4.89 -5.24 -15.60
CA PRO A 208 -5.74 -4.07 -15.43
C PRO A 208 -5.21 -3.16 -14.30
N ARG A 209 -5.14 -1.84 -14.53
CA ARG A 209 -4.72 -0.86 -13.51
C ARG A 209 -5.87 -0.47 -12.59
N ILE A 210 -6.32 -1.42 -11.78
CA ILE A 210 -7.47 -1.32 -10.85
C ILE A 210 -7.19 -2.18 -9.61
N ASP A 211 -8.10 -2.16 -8.64
CA ASP A 211 -8.07 -3.01 -7.46
C ASP A 211 -7.85 -4.49 -7.81
N ILE A 212 -7.19 -5.25 -6.93
CA ILE A 212 -6.79 -6.66 -7.18
C ILE A 212 -7.99 -7.55 -7.44
N GLU A 213 -9.08 -7.42 -6.67
CA GLU A 213 -10.26 -8.28 -6.81
C GLU A 213 -10.94 -8.01 -8.15
N LEU A 214 -11.15 -6.72 -8.48
CA LEU A 214 -11.69 -6.32 -9.77
C LEU A 214 -10.74 -6.66 -10.93
N ALA A 215 -9.43 -6.62 -10.72
CA ALA A 215 -8.44 -6.99 -11.73
C ALA A 215 -8.53 -8.48 -12.06
N ALA A 216 -8.66 -9.35 -11.07
CA ALA A 216 -8.85 -10.79 -11.27
C ALA A 216 -10.12 -11.07 -12.09
N LEU A 217 -11.25 -10.49 -11.67
CA LEU A 217 -12.53 -10.59 -12.39
C LEU A 217 -12.41 -10.10 -13.83
N VAL A 218 -11.77 -8.95 -14.06
CA VAL A 218 -11.58 -8.39 -15.40
C VAL A 218 -10.70 -9.30 -16.25
N ILE A 219 -9.63 -9.89 -15.71
CA ILE A 219 -8.75 -10.80 -16.44
C ILE A 219 -9.53 -12.04 -16.88
N VAL A 220 -10.16 -12.74 -15.92
CA VAL A 220 -10.90 -13.99 -16.20
C VAL A 220 -12.07 -13.73 -17.14
N SER A 221 -12.88 -12.70 -16.86
CA SER A 221 -14.03 -12.35 -17.72
C SER A 221 -13.61 -11.90 -19.12
N SER A 222 -12.39 -11.36 -19.26
CA SER A 222 -11.86 -11.03 -20.58
C SER A 222 -11.46 -12.26 -21.38
N LEU A 223 -11.07 -13.34 -20.71
CA LEU A 223 -10.67 -14.59 -21.34
C LEU A 223 -11.81 -15.58 -21.57
N LEU A 224 -12.86 -15.53 -20.73
CA LEU A 224 -13.97 -16.49 -20.74
C LEU A 224 -14.50 -16.85 -22.14
N PRO A 225 -14.84 -15.89 -23.02
CA PRO A 225 -15.43 -16.23 -24.34
C PRO A 225 -14.49 -16.93 -25.32
N PHE A 226 -13.20 -17.05 -25.00
CA PHE A 226 -12.25 -17.81 -25.81
C PHE A 226 -12.16 -19.27 -25.40
N PHE A 227 -12.60 -19.61 -24.19
CA PHE A 227 -12.55 -20.96 -23.62
C PHE A 227 -13.95 -21.56 -23.53
N ILE A 228 -14.95 -20.75 -23.16
CA ILE A 228 -16.35 -21.15 -23.09
C ILE A 228 -17.12 -20.36 -24.15
N PHE A 229 -17.40 -21.01 -25.28
CA PHE A 229 -18.09 -20.38 -26.41
C PHE A 229 -19.61 -20.22 -26.22
N ASP A 230 -20.19 -20.91 -25.24
CA ASP A 230 -21.61 -20.80 -24.92
C ASP A 230 -21.94 -19.41 -24.34
N ARG A 231 -22.72 -18.64 -25.11
CA ARG A 231 -23.18 -17.30 -24.71
C ARG A 231 -24.12 -17.32 -23.52
N SER A 232 -24.92 -18.37 -23.37
CA SER A 232 -25.85 -18.50 -22.25
C SER A 232 -25.07 -18.65 -20.95
N VAL A 233 -24.08 -19.55 -20.93
CA VAL A 233 -23.15 -19.76 -19.80
C VAL A 233 -22.35 -18.49 -19.51
N THR A 234 -21.79 -17.85 -20.53
CA THR A 234 -21.06 -16.59 -20.36
C THR A 234 -21.94 -15.50 -19.73
N ASN A 235 -23.21 -15.38 -20.15
CA ASN A 235 -24.17 -14.44 -19.57
C ASN A 235 -24.53 -14.79 -18.14
N THR A 236 -24.69 -16.08 -17.82
CA THR A 236 -24.91 -16.54 -16.45
C THR A 236 -23.73 -16.16 -15.55
N ILE A 237 -22.49 -16.34 -16.02
CA ILE A 237 -21.30 -15.92 -15.27
C ILE A 237 -21.32 -14.42 -14.99
N TRP A 238 -21.72 -13.58 -15.97
CA TRP A 238 -21.86 -12.13 -15.73
C TRP A 238 -22.89 -11.79 -14.65
N LEU A 239 -24.00 -12.52 -14.59
CA LEU A 239 -25.04 -12.33 -13.58
C LEU A 239 -24.53 -12.76 -12.20
N ILE A 240 -23.87 -13.91 -12.11
CA ILE A 240 -23.25 -14.39 -10.87
C ILE A 240 -22.22 -13.38 -10.37
N VAL A 241 -21.39 -12.81 -11.26
CA VAL A 241 -20.41 -11.79 -10.86
C VAL A 241 -21.08 -10.53 -10.29
N LYS A 242 -22.22 -10.11 -10.87
CA LYS A 242 -22.98 -8.98 -10.34
C LYS A 242 -23.51 -9.27 -8.94
N ASP A 243 -24.04 -10.47 -8.72
CA ASP A 243 -24.74 -10.81 -7.48
C ASP A 243 -23.76 -11.16 -6.35
N GLU A 244 -22.72 -11.96 -6.61
CA GLU A 244 -21.68 -12.35 -5.63
C GLU A 244 -20.78 -11.18 -5.22
N PHE A 245 -20.36 -10.35 -6.19
CA PHE A 245 -19.36 -9.31 -5.95
C PHE A 245 -19.97 -7.91 -5.81
N ASN A 246 -21.29 -7.78 -5.93
CA ASN A 246 -22.02 -6.51 -5.85
C ASN A 246 -21.43 -5.43 -6.79
N ILE A 247 -21.12 -5.82 -8.04
CA ILE A 247 -20.51 -4.94 -9.04
C ILE A 247 -21.54 -4.56 -10.10
N GLU A 248 -21.58 -3.27 -10.46
CA GLU A 248 -22.33 -2.82 -11.63
C GLU A 248 -21.82 -3.48 -12.92
N LEU A 249 -22.70 -4.28 -13.53
CA LEU A 249 -22.37 -5.13 -14.68
C LEU A 249 -21.89 -4.32 -15.90
N ASP A 250 -22.47 -3.13 -16.12
CA ASP A 250 -22.05 -2.20 -17.19
C ASP A 250 -20.66 -1.59 -16.95
N PHE A 251 -20.32 -1.34 -15.69
CA PHE A 251 -18.98 -0.90 -15.32
C PHE A 251 -17.96 -1.99 -15.60
N LEU A 252 -18.24 -3.23 -15.18
CA LEU A 252 -17.35 -4.36 -15.40
C LEU A 252 -17.16 -4.68 -16.89
N LYS A 253 -18.24 -4.72 -17.68
CA LYS A 253 -18.19 -4.90 -19.14
C LYS A 253 -17.27 -3.86 -19.79
N ARG A 254 -17.40 -2.58 -19.44
CA ARG A 254 -16.52 -1.51 -19.96
C ARG A 254 -15.06 -1.75 -19.63
N LYS A 255 -14.74 -2.25 -18.42
CA LYS A 255 -13.36 -2.59 -18.04
C LYS A 255 -12.82 -3.76 -18.84
N VAL A 256 -13.62 -4.80 -19.02
CA VAL A 256 -13.27 -5.98 -19.83
C VAL A 256 -13.03 -5.60 -21.29
N TYR A 257 -13.90 -4.81 -21.92
CA TYR A 257 -13.67 -4.33 -23.29
C TYR A 257 -12.37 -3.52 -23.42
N ARG A 258 -12.09 -2.61 -22.48
CA ARG A 258 -10.84 -1.83 -22.48
C ARG A 258 -9.62 -2.73 -22.32
N TYR A 259 -9.70 -3.72 -21.45
CA TYR A 259 -8.59 -4.64 -21.18
C TYR A 259 -8.35 -5.61 -22.35
N ARG A 260 -9.39 -6.14 -23.00
CA ARG A 260 -9.25 -6.87 -24.28
C ARG A 260 -8.56 -6.01 -25.36
N GLY A 261 -8.91 -4.73 -25.45
CA GLY A 261 -8.21 -3.78 -26.32
C GLY A 261 -6.71 -3.64 -25.99
N LEU A 262 -6.34 -3.68 -24.71
CA LEU A 262 -4.95 -3.68 -24.26
C LEU A 262 -4.21 -4.97 -24.68
N ILE A 263 -4.84 -6.15 -24.50
CA ILE A 263 -4.28 -7.45 -24.89
C ILE A 263 -3.99 -7.47 -26.39
N ARG A 264 -4.95 -7.02 -27.21
CA ARG A 264 -4.80 -6.90 -28.67
C ARG A 264 -3.65 -5.97 -29.07
N LYS A 265 -3.59 -4.78 -28.47
CA LYS A 265 -2.53 -3.78 -28.77
C LYS A 265 -1.11 -4.26 -28.46
N LYS A 266 -0.95 -5.13 -27.48
CA LYS A 266 0.37 -5.66 -27.10
C LYS A 266 0.84 -6.83 -27.98
N ASN A 267 0.11 -7.20 -29.03
CA ASN A 267 0.39 -8.36 -29.89
C ASN A 267 0.45 -9.71 -29.14
N ILE A 268 -0.11 -9.76 -27.92
CA ILE A 268 -0.12 -10.96 -27.06
C ILE A 268 -1.20 -11.95 -27.50
N ALA A 269 -2.19 -11.51 -28.31
CA ALA A 269 -3.21 -12.38 -28.89
C ALA A 269 -2.62 -13.51 -29.75
N GLY A 270 -1.49 -13.28 -30.41
CA GLY A 270 -0.74 -14.31 -31.15
C GLY A 270 -0.01 -15.29 -30.23
N LEU A 271 0.57 -14.81 -29.12
CA LEU A 271 1.28 -15.61 -28.12
C LEU A 271 0.34 -16.45 -27.23
N LEU A 272 -0.89 -15.98 -27.01
CA LEU A 272 -1.89 -16.72 -26.26
C LEU A 272 -2.57 -17.83 -27.09
N GLY A 273 -2.36 -17.87 -28.42
CA GLY A 273 -3.08 -18.77 -29.32
C GLY A 273 -4.53 -18.35 -29.60
N LEU A 274 -4.94 -17.16 -29.15
CA LEU A 274 -6.32 -16.67 -29.23
C LEU A 274 -6.74 -16.26 -30.64
N GLY A 275 -5.79 -15.99 -31.55
CA GLY A 275 -6.08 -15.65 -32.94
C GLY A 275 -6.80 -16.77 -33.71
N LYS A 276 -6.47 -18.04 -33.45
CA LYS A 276 -7.19 -19.19 -34.03
C LYS A 276 -8.57 -19.42 -33.41
N MET A 277 -8.77 -19.00 -32.16
CA MET A 277 -10.05 -19.10 -31.45
C MET A 277 -11.04 -18.01 -31.88
N GLU A 278 -10.58 -16.79 -32.20
CA GLU A 278 -11.44 -15.75 -32.81
C GLU A 278 -11.92 -16.17 -34.21
N GLU A 279 -11.08 -16.80 -35.03
CA GLU A 279 -11.49 -17.38 -36.32
C GLU A 279 -12.47 -18.55 -36.16
N SER A 280 -12.24 -19.44 -35.18
CA SER A 280 -13.12 -20.59 -34.93
C SER A 280 -14.48 -20.18 -34.36
N ALA A 281 -14.55 -19.19 -33.46
CA ALA A 281 -15.81 -18.61 -32.98
C ALA A 281 -16.58 -17.87 -34.06
N ASN A 282 -15.89 -17.14 -34.93
CA ASN A 282 -16.54 -16.46 -36.05
C ASN A 282 -17.04 -17.47 -37.09
N ASN A 283 -16.30 -18.56 -37.34
CA ASN A 283 -16.70 -19.62 -38.27
C ASN A 283 -17.83 -20.53 -37.72
N ALA A 284 -17.87 -20.79 -36.41
CA ALA A 284 -18.98 -21.49 -35.77
C ALA A 284 -20.29 -20.68 -35.83
N ASN A 285 -20.21 -19.35 -35.68
CA ASN A 285 -21.35 -18.45 -35.84
C ASN A 285 -21.88 -18.41 -37.28
N THR A 286 -21.03 -18.56 -38.31
CA THR A 286 -21.50 -18.66 -39.71
C THR A 286 -22.06 -20.03 -40.06
N SER A 287 -21.59 -21.13 -39.43
CA SER A 287 -22.15 -22.46 -39.66
C SER A 287 -23.55 -22.65 -39.05
N ASP A 288 -23.84 -22.00 -37.91
CA ASP A 288 -25.18 -22.06 -37.30
C ASP A 288 -26.21 -21.21 -38.05
N ILE A 289 -25.78 -20.14 -38.74
CA ILE A 289 -26.67 -19.35 -39.60
C ILE A 289 -27.03 -20.14 -40.88
N ASN A 290 -26.09 -20.91 -41.44
CA ASN A 290 -26.33 -21.70 -42.64
C ASN A 290 -27.06 -23.04 -42.41
N LYS A 291 -27.38 -23.39 -41.16
CA LYS A 291 -28.24 -24.56 -40.83
C LYS A 291 -29.74 -24.21 -40.83
N TYR A 292 -30.08 -22.94 -40.93
CA TYR A 292 -31.45 -22.41 -40.95
C TYR A 292 -31.75 -21.61 -42.22
N VAL A 293 -31.00 -21.81 -43.30
CA VAL A 293 -31.31 -21.33 -44.66
C VAL A 293 -31.58 -22.52 -45.56
#